data_AF-A0AAN7C070-F1
#
_entry.id   AF-A0AAN7C070-F1
#
_cell.length_a   1.000
_cell.length_b   1.000
_cell.length_c   1.000
_cell.angle_alpha   90.00
_cell.angle_beta   90.00
_cell.angle_gamma   90.00
#
_symmetry.space_group_name_H-M   'P 1'
#
loop_
_entity.id
_entity.type
_entity.pdbx_description
1 polymer ?
#
loop_
_entity_poly.entity_id
_entity_poly.type
_entity_poly.pdbx_seq_one_letter_code
_entity_poly.pdbx_strand_id
1 'polypeptide(L)'
;MASFDEIFVPLPAFRTAICREYRTAVTARSIAPHVNPYHGHLAARTRRCIVEEALALHGNGMLAADIHDIRFPDNAIPAIDSLPDWSDRKRCVQCGYIRRTRQDRRKVVRERASSR
;
A
#
# COMPACT_ATOMS: atom_id res chain seq x y z
N MET A 1 -10.86 -7.45 26.02
CA MET A 1 -9.62 -6.65 25.82
C MET A 1 -9.35 -6.66 24.34
N ALA A 2 -9.13 -5.52 23.71
CA ALA A 2 -8.87 -5.51 22.27
C ALA A 2 -7.54 -6.21 21.95
N SER A 3 -7.58 -7.17 21.02
CA SER A 3 -6.41 -7.91 20.53
C SER A 3 -5.85 -7.25 19.26
N PHE A 4 -4.66 -7.68 18.81
CA PHE A 4 -4.08 -7.17 17.57
C PHE A 4 -5.02 -7.32 16.37
N ASP A 5 -5.68 -8.46 16.19
CA ASP A 5 -6.57 -8.75 15.04
C ASP A 5 -7.88 -7.92 15.02
N GLU A 6 -8.28 -7.39 16.18
CA GLU A 6 -9.42 -6.48 16.27
C GLU A 6 -9.10 -5.10 15.69
N ILE A 7 -7.83 -4.66 15.78
CA ILE A 7 -7.40 -3.33 15.34
C ILE A 7 -6.70 -3.38 13.99
N PHE A 8 -6.00 -4.48 13.71
CA PHE A 8 -5.20 -4.67 12.52
C PHE A 8 -5.73 -5.83 11.69
N VAL A 9 -5.63 -5.69 10.37
CA VAL A 9 -5.82 -6.79 9.43
C VAL A 9 -4.44 -7.33 9.08
N PRO A 10 -4.06 -8.53 9.54
CA PRO A 10 -2.78 -9.12 9.20
C PRO A 10 -2.74 -9.48 7.72
N LEU A 11 -1.60 -9.18 7.09
CA LEU A 11 -1.32 -9.44 5.69
C LEU A 11 0.00 -10.20 5.57
N PRO A 12 0.02 -11.49 5.96
CA PRO A 12 1.26 -12.25 6.12
C PRO A 12 2.01 -12.48 4.81
N ALA A 13 1.29 -12.60 3.69
CA ALA A 13 1.91 -12.69 2.36
C ALA A 13 2.83 -11.49 2.06
N PHE A 14 2.45 -10.31 2.55
CA PHE A 14 3.18 -9.07 2.38
C PHE A 14 4.04 -8.71 3.61
N ARG A 15 4.02 -9.53 4.66
CA ARG A 15 4.68 -9.32 5.96
C ARG A 15 4.32 -7.97 6.60
N THR A 16 3.06 -7.55 6.51
CA THR A 16 2.60 -6.30 7.12
C THR A 16 1.23 -6.52 7.77
N ALA A 17 0.72 -5.51 8.46
CA ALA A 17 -0.67 -5.46 8.88
C ALA A 17 -1.24 -4.08 8.57
N ILE A 18 -2.55 -3.97 8.34
CA ILE A 18 -3.22 -2.70 8.06
C ILE A 18 -4.09 -2.31 9.25
N CYS A 19 -3.89 -1.11 9.80
CA CYS A 19 -4.82 -0.55 10.78
C CYS A 19 -6.21 -0.39 10.16
N ARG A 20 -7.24 -0.94 10.80
CA ARG A 20 -8.63 -0.89 10.31
C ARG A 20 -9.19 0.53 10.28
N GLU A 21 -8.85 1.34 11.27
CA GLU A 21 -9.37 2.70 11.44
C GLU A 21 -8.64 3.69 10.53
N TYR A 22 -7.30 3.72 10.59
CA TYR A 22 -6.48 4.70 9.89
C TYR A 22 -5.96 4.24 8.53
N ARG A 23 -6.30 3.01 8.10
CA ARG A 23 -5.92 2.43 6.80
C ARG A 23 -4.41 2.52 6.51
N THR A 24 -3.60 2.53 7.56
CA THR A 24 -2.14 2.67 7.48
C THR A 24 -1.50 1.30 7.65
N ALA A 25 -0.57 0.97 6.77
CA ALA A 25 0.25 -0.24 6.90
C ALA A 25 1.26 -0.07 8.05
N VAL A 26 1.42 -1.11 8.86
CA VAL A 26 2.33 -1.14 9.99
C VAL A 26 3.30 -2.32 9.91
N THR A 27 4.48 -2.09 10.45
CA THR A 27 5.55 -3.07 10.66
C THR A 27 5.81 -3.21 12.16
N ALA A 28 6.69 -4.14 12.54
CA ALA A 28 7.04 -4.33 13.94
C ALA A 28 7.66 -3.06 14.55
N ARG A 29 8.46 -2.30 13.77
CA ARG A 29 9.05 -1.03 14.23
C ARG A 29 8.03 0.10 14.27
N SER A 30 7.05 0.13 13.37
CA SER A 30 6.10 1.25 13.27
C SER A 30 4.85 1.06 14.13
N ILE A 31 4.62 -0.10 14.74
CA ILE A 31 3.41 -0.38 15.52
C ILE A 31 3.29 0.51 16.77
N ALA A 32 4.36 0.66 17.56
CA ALA A 32 4.35 1.48 18.76
C ALA A 32 4.13 2.98 18.46
N PRO A 33 4.86 3.61 17.50
CA PRO A 33 4.60 5.00 17.13
C PRO A 33 3.26 5.20 16.42
N HIS A 34 2.59 4.13 15.98
CA HIS A 34 1.22 4.19 15.48
C HIS A 34 0.19 4.10 16.62
N VAL A 35 0.25 3.03 17.41
CA VAL A 35 -0.78 2.72 18.42
C VAL A 35 -0.86 3.77 19.53
N ASN A 36 0.28 4.33 19.95
CA ASN A 36 0.31 5.29 21.06
C ASN A 36 -0.41 6.62 20.76
N PRO A 37 -0.13 7.32 19.64
CA PRO A 37 -0.83 8.57 19.33
C PRO A 37 -2.22 8.35 18.73
N TYR A 38 -2.39 7.35 17.85
CA TYR A 38 -3.64 7.20 17.10
C TYR A 38 -4.71 6.41 17.87
N HIS A 39 -4.32 5.44 18.70
CA HIS A 39 -5.26 4.68 19.54
C HIS A 39 -5.18 5.09 21.02
N GLY A 40 -5.11 6.41 21.26
CA GLY A 40 -5.03 7.02 22.59
C GLY A 40 -6.24 6.69 23.49
N HIS A 41 -7.39 6.41 22.89
CA HIS A 41 -8.62 6.01 23.60
C HIS A 41 -8.54 4.63 24.26
N LEU A 42 -7.59 3.77 23.85
CA LEU A 42 -7.36 2.48 24.51
C LEU A 42 -6.65 2.65 25.86
N ALA A 43 -6.79 1.68 26.75
CA ALA A 43 -5.96 1.65 27.95
C ALA A 43 -4.48 1.46 27.59
N ALA A 44 -3.56 2.09 28.35
CA ALA A 44 -2.12 1.96 28.13
C ALA A 44 -1.64 0.50 28.15
N ARG A 45 -2.23 -0.33 29.02
CA ARG A 45 -1.97 -1.77 29.08
C ARG A 45 -2.35 -2.47 27.78
N THR A 46 -3.53 -2.15 27.22
CA THR A 46 -3.99 -2.73 25.95
C THR A 46 -3.06 -2.36 24.80
N ARG A 47 -2.67 -1.08 24.69
CA ARG A 47 -1.68 -0.65 23.70
C ARG A 47 -0.37 -1.41 23.80
N ARG A 48 0.12 -1.64 25.02
CA ARG A 48 1.34 -2.41 25.26
C ARG A 48 1.20 -3.86 24.80
N CYS A 49 0.10 -4.52 25.13
CA CYS A 49 -0.17 -5.89 24.67
C CYS A 49 -0.19 -5.99 23.14
N ILE A 50 -0.80 -5.02 22.45
CA ILE A 50 -0.79 -4.97 20.97
C ILE A 50 0.63 -4.86 20.42
N VAL A 51 1.48 -4.03 21.03
CA VAL A 51 2.89 -3.89 20.61
C VAL A 51 3.66 -5.19 20.86
N GLU A 52 3.47 -5.84 22.01
CA GLU A 52 4.10 -7.12 22.33
C GLU A 52 3.68 -8.23 21.36
N GLU A 53 2.39 -8.29 21.02
CA GLU A 53 1.84 -9.24 20.04
C GLU A 53 2.45 -9.00 18.64
N ALA A 54 2.57 -7.74 18.21
CA ALA A 54 3.21 -7.38 16.95
C ALA A 54 4.70 -7.78 16.91
N LEU A 55 5.42 -7.68 18.03
CA LEU A 55 6.81 -8.14 18.15
C LEU A 55 6.90 -9.67 18.09
N ALA A 56 5.95 -10.39 18.66
CA ALA A 56 5.87 -11.85 18.53
C ALA A 56 5.60 -12.27 17.06
N LEU A 57 4.72 -11.55 16.35
CA LEU A 57 4.48 -11.71 14.92
C LEU A 57 5.70 -11.36 14.05
N HIS A 58 6.62 -10.53 14.55
CA HIS A 58 7.91 -10.36 13.89
C HIS A 58 8.80 -11.59 14.08
N GLY A 59 8.90 -12.10 15.31
CA GLY A 59 9.72 -13.27 15.65
C GLY A 59 9.33 -14.54 14.89
N ASN A 60 8.06 -14.69 14.49
CA ASN A 60 7.58 -15.81 13.68
C ASN A 60 7.57 -15.52 12.15
N GLY A 61 8.08 -14.36 11.73
CA GLY A 61 8.22 -13.98 10.32
C GLY A 61 6.97 -13.41 9.65
N MET A 62 5.84 -13.32 10.36
CA MET A 62 4.56 -12.82 9.85
C MET A 62 4.53 -11.30 9.67
N LEU A 63 5.36 -10.57 10.40
CA LEU A 63 5.51 -9.13 10.31
C LEU A 63 6.95 -8.72 10.00
N ALA A 64 7.11 -7.80 9.07
CA ALA A 64 8.37 -7.19 8.69
C ALA A 64 8.91 -6.32 9.83
N ALA A 65 10.24 -6.24 9.95
CA ALA A 65 10.85 -5.36 10.94
C ALA A 65 10.58 -3.89 10.57
N ASP A 66 10.82 -3.55 9.30
CA ASP A 66 10.56 -2.23 8.72
C ASP A 66 10.03 -2.31 7.29
N ILE A 67 9.89 -1.15 6.64
CA ILE A 67 9.28 -1.04 5.31
C ILE A 67 10.07 -1.75 4.21
N HIS A 68 11.39 -1.94 4.38
CA HIS A 68 12.24 -2.59 3.38
C HIS A 68 12.07 -4.10 3.37
N ASP A 69 11.56 -4.66 4.47
CA ASP A 69 11.29 -6.10 4.64
C ASP A 69 9.87 -6.51 4.22
N ILE A 70 9.05 -5.54 3.81
CA ILE A 70 7.71 -5.77 3.25
C ILE A 70 7.89 -6.47 1.90
N ARG A 71 7.18 -7.59 1.73
CA ARG A 71 7.16 -8.31 0.46
C ARG A 71 6.09 -7.70 -0.41
N PHE A 72 6.47 -6.85 -1.35
CA PHE A 72 5.55 -6.41 -2.39
C PHE A 72 5.40 -7.53 -3.44
N PRO A 73 4.22 -7.65 -4.08
CA PRO A 73 4.08 -8.57 -5.20
C PRO A 73 5.10 -8.18 -6.28
N ASP A 74 5.74 -9.17 -6.88
CA ASP A 74 6.62 -8.95 -8.02
C ASP A 74 5.85 -8.21 -9.12
N ASN A 75 6.55 -7.37 -9.89
CA ASN A 75 5.97 -6.56 -10.98
C ASN A 75 5.26 -7.40 -12.07
N ALA A 76 5.31 -8.72 -11.98
CA ALA A 76 4.54 -9.66 -12.79
C ALA A 76 3.13 -9.86 -12.21
N ILE A 77 2.36 -8.78 -12.04
CA ILE A 77 0.90 -8.94 -12.08
C ILE A 77 0.59 -9.19 -13.55
N PRO A 78 0.15 -10.39 -13.97
CA PRO A 78 -0.25 -10.60 -15.34
C PRO A 78 -1.30 -9.56 -15.68
N ALA A 79 -1.14 -8.89 -16.82
CA ALA A 79 -2.16 -7.98 -17.29
C ALA A 79 -3.48 -8.76 -17.32
N ILE A 80 -4.55 -8.19 -16.76
CA ILE A 80 -5.86 -8.83 -16.85
C ILE A 80 -6.20 -8.91 -18.34
N ASP A 81 -6.14 -10.13 -18.90
CA ASP A 81 -6.25 -10.38 -20.35
C ASP A 81 -7.62 -9.98 -20.91
N SER A 82 -8.62 -9.88 -20.04
CA SER A 82 -10.01 -9.57 -20.37
C SER A 82 -10.38 -8.10 -20.20
N LEU A 83 -9.42 -7.20 -19.96
CA LEU A 83 -9.71 -5.76 -19.98
C LEU A 83 -9.75 -5.24 -21.42
N PRO A 84 -10.82 -4.56 -21.85
CA PRO A 84 -10.89 -3.98 -23.19
C PRO A 84 -9.76 -2.97 -23.40
N ASP A 85 -8.99 -3.15 -24.48
CA ASP A 85 -7.95 -2.22 -24.90
C ASP A 85 -8.61 -0.99 -25.57
N TRP A 86 -8.45 0.19 -24.94
CA TRP A 86 -8.93 1.45 -25.50
C TRP A 86 -7.89 2.06 -26.46
N SER A 87 -8.29 3.05 -27.27
CA SER A 87 -7.43 3.65 -28.32
C SER A 87 -6.11 4.27 -27.82
N ASP A 88 -5.98 4.50 -26.52
CA ASP A 88 -4.76 4.96 -25.86
C ASP A 88 -3.88 3.82 -25.31
N ARG A 89 -4.22 2.56 -25.63
CA ARG A 89 -3.62 1.31 -25.12
C ARG A 89 -3.69 1.15 -23.59
N LYS A 90 -4.60 1.86 -22.92
CA LYS A 90 -4.78 1.74 -21.46
C LYS A 90 -6.02 0.89 -21.17
N ARG A 91 -5.84 -0.08 -20.27
CA ARG A 91 -6.85 -1.12 -19.99
C ARG A 91 -7.87 -0.77 -18.90
N CYS A 92 -7.65 0.28 -18.10
CA CYS A 92 -8.52 0.57 -16.96
C CYS A 92 -9.34 1.85 -17.12
N VAL A 93 -10.66 1.75 -16.89
CA VAL A 93 -11.65 2.84 -17.01
C VAL A 93 -12.07 3.40 -15.65
N GLN A 94 -11.97 2.60 -14.59
CA GLN A 94 -12.48 2.94 -13.25
C GLN A 94 -11.41 3.14 -12.17
N CYS A 95 -10.13 2.89 -12.44
CA CYS A 95 -9.13 3.13 -11.39
C CYS A 95 -8.87 4.62 -11.25
N GLY A 96 -9.11 5.15 -10.03
CA GLY A 96 -8.79 6.53 -9.66
C GLY A 96 -7.29 6.87 -9.76
N TYR A 97 -6.45 5.88 -10.08
CA TYR A 97 -5.01 6.03 -10.30
C TYR A 97 -4.65 6.50 -11.71
N ILE A 98 -5.52 6.31 -12.72
CA ILE A 98 -5.30 6.85 -14.06
C ILE A 98 -5.97 8.22 -14.15
N ARG A 99 -5.19 9.29 -13.94
CA ARG A 99 -5.62 10.64 -14.34
C ARG A 99 -5.68 10.72 -15.87
N ARG A 100 -6.88 10.54 -16.42
CA ARG A 100 -7.20 10.90 -17.82
C ARG A 100 -7.45 12.40 -17.90
N THR A 101 -6.45 13.22 -17.61
CA THR A 101 -6.53 14.64 -17.94
C THR A 101 -6.52 14.75 -19.46
N ARG A 102 -7.59 15.30 -20.04
CA ARG A 102 -7.57 15.80 -21.42
C ARG A 102 -6.45 16.84 -21.49
N GLN A 103 -5.25 16.43 -21.90
CA GLN A 103 -4.29 17.38 -22.43
C GLN A 103 -4.69 17.58 -23.88
N ASP A 104 -5.28 18.74 -24.19
CA ASP A 104 -5.24 19.28 -25.54
C ASP A 104 -3.77 19.45 -25.91
N ARG A 105 -3.18 18.39 -26.47
CA ARG A 105 -1.86 18.48 -27.07
C ARG A 105 -1.99 19.39 -28.28
N ARG A 106 -1.59 20.66 -28.13
CA ARG A 106 -1.29 21.53 -29.27
C ARG A 106 -0.38 20.75 -30.21
N LYS A 107 -0.79 20.62 -31.47
CA LYS A 107 0.03 20.01 -32.54
C LYS A 107 1.38 20.73 -32.57
N VAL A 108 2.44 20.04 -32.17
CA VAL A 108 3.80 20.46 -32.54
C VAL A 108 3.99 19.99 -33.98
N VAL A 109 3.84 20.92 -34.92
CA VAL A 109 4.24 20.71 -36.31
C VAL A 109 5.76 20.60 -36.33
N ARG A 110 6.27 19.46 -36.79
CA ARG A 110 7.70 19.18 -36.92
C ARG A 110 8.12 19.60 -38.32
N GLU A 111 8.62 20.82 -38.49
CA GLU A 111 9.29 21.21 -39.73
C GLU A 111 10.65 20.48 -39.81
N ARG A 112 10.75 19.55 -40.77
CA ARG A 112 12.03 19.00 -41.21
C ARG A 112 12.71 20.06 -42.08
N ALA A 113 13.68 20.79 -41.53
CA ALA A 113 14.61 21.55 -42.35
C ALA A 113 15.61 20.57 -42.96
N SER A 114 15.41 20.25 -44.24
CA SER A 114 16.40 19.65 -45.12
C SER A 114 17.29 20.77 -45.65
N SER A 115 18.58 20.76 -45.31
CA SER A 115 19.57 21.63 -45.97
C SER A 115 20.76 20.80 -46.42
N ARG A 116 21.09 21.02 -47.69
CA ARG A 116 22.16 20.43 -48.49
C ARG A 116 23.54 20.87 -48.02
#